data_AF-A0A7C3DG63-F1
#
_entry.id   AF-A0A7C3DG63-F1
#
_cell.length_a   1.000
_cell.length_b   1.000
_cell.length_c   1.000
_cell.angle_alpha   90.00
_cell.angle_beta   90.00
_cell.angle_gamma   90.00
#
_symmetry.space_group_name_H-M   'P 1'
#
loop_
_entity.id
_entity.type
_entity.pdbx_description
1 polymer ?
#
loop_
_entity_poly.entity_id
_entity_poly.type
_entity_poly.pdbx_seq_one_letter_code
_entity_poly.pdbx_strand_id
1 'polypeptide(L)'
;RQALKEAQCKRAILVGHNAFFDLGFINAAVERCKMKRNPFHPFSTFDTVSLCGLAYGQTVLARAAKAAGMDWNHNDAHSAIYDAEQTATLFCNVVNLWNTHAPNLVKHISMEEDSGT
;
A
#
# COMPACT_ATOMS: atom_id res chain seq x y z
N ARG A 1 1.82 3.80 17.57
CA ARG A 1 2.60 2.72 16.90
C ARG A 1 2.21 1.33 17.41
N GLN A 2 0.95 1.12 17.81
CA GLN A 2 0.50 -0.15 18.37
C GLN A 2 0.44 -1.23 17.27
N ALA A 3 -0.23 -0.94 16.16
CA ALA A 3 -0.30 -1.83 14.98
C ALA A 3 1.07 -2.30 14.46
N LEU A 4 2.10 -1.44 14.47
CA LEU A 4 3.45 -1.84 14.09
C LEU A 4 4.04 -2.90 15.02
N LYS A 5 3.81 -2.77 16.33
CA LYS A 5 4.29 -3.77 17.31
C LYS A 5 3.54 -5.09 17.16
N GLU A 6 2.22 -5.03 17.00
CA GLU A 6 1.36 -6.20 16.81
C GLU A 6 1.74 -6.97 15.54
N ALA A 7 2.05 -6.26 14.46
CA ALA A 7 2.50 -6.85 13.19
C ALA A 7 4.03 -7.15 13.15
N GLN A 8 4.74 -7.01 14.27
CA GLN A 8 6.20 -7.19 14.36
C GLN A 8 7.01 -6.40 13.30
N CYS A 9 6.50 -5.23 12.91
CA CYS A 9 7.08 -4.36 11.89
C CYS A 9 7.82 -3.17 12.51
N LYS A 10 8.95 -2.77 11.91
CA LYS A 10 9.77 -1.65 12.40
C LYS A 10 9.25 -0.27 11.95
N ARG A 11 8.70 -0.17 10.73
CA ARG A 11 8.18 1.06 10.10
C ARG A 11 6.94 0.75 9.25
N ALA A 12 6.11 1.76 9.00
CA ALA A 12 5.03 1.70 8.02
C ALA A 12 5.49 2.23 6.66
N ILE A 13 5.07 1.60 5.56
CA ILE A 13 5.22 2.11 4.20
C ILE A 13 3.82 2.53 3.73
N LEU A 14 3.68 3.74 3.20
CA LEU A 14 2.41 4.20 2.67
C LEU A 14 2.10 3.47 1.36
N VAL A 15 0.90 2.90 1.26
CA VAL A 15 0.31 2.43 0.01
C VAL A 15 -0.69 3.48 -0.44
N GLY A 16 -0.65 3.86 -1.72
CA GLY A 16 -1.55 4.87 -2.29
C GLY A 16 -1.60 4.79 -3.82
N HIS A 17 -2.43 5.60 -4.46
CA HIS A 17 -2.52 5.70 -5.91
C HIS A 17 -2.02 7.09 -6.34
N ASN A 18 -0.84 7.16 -6.97
CA ASN A 18 0.03 8.34 -6.97
C ASN A 18 0.56 8.67 -5.56
N ALA A 19 0.98 7.63 -4.83
CA ALA A 19 1.24 7.66 -3.38
C ALA A 19 2.18 8.78 -2.87
N PHE A 20 3.06 9.31 -3.73
CA PHE A 20 3.94 10.43 -3.35
C PHE A 20 3.16 11.72 -3.05
N PHE A 21 2.03 11.94 -3.73
CA PHE A 21 1.12 13.04 -3.45
C PHE A 21 0.60 12.98 -2.02
N ASP A 22 0.00 11.86 -1.62
CA ASP A 22 -0.54 11.64 -0.27
C ASP A 22 0.56 11.71 0.80
N LEU A 23 1.71 11.10 0.55
CA LEU A 23 2.85 11.13 1.48
C LEU A 23 3.34 12.58 1.71
N GLY A 24 3.36 13.41 0.66
CA GLY A 24 3.71 14.82 0.78
C GLY A 24 2.78 15.58 1.72
N PHE A 25 1.46 15.40 1.58
CA PHE A 25 0.48 16.02 2.47
C PHE A 25 0.58 15.50 3.92
N ILE A 26 0.77 14.19 4.10
CA ILE A 26 0.97 13.58 5.43
C ILE A 26 2.22 14.14 6.11
N ASN A 27 3.35 14.20 5.41
CA ASN A 27 4.59 14.73 5.95
C ASN A 27 4.46 16.22 6.33
N ALA A 28 3.82 17.02 5.48
CA ALA A 28 3.57 18.43 5.77
C ALA A 28 2.65 18.60 7.00
N ALA A 29 1.64 17.74 7.17
CA ALA A 29 0.77 17.75 8.35
C ALA A 29 1.52 17.34 9.62
N VAL A 30 2.36 16.30 9.56
CA VAL A 30 3.24 15.85 10.65
C VAL A 30 4.14 17.00 11.14
N GLU A 31 4.72 17.75 10.21
CA GLU A 31 5.57 18.92 10.52
C GLU A 31 4.77 20.02 11.21
N ARG A 32 3.63 20.44 10.63
CA ARG A 32 2.76 21.49 11.22
C ARG A 32 2.27 21.11 12.62
N CYS A 33 1.95 19.84 12.84
CA CYS A 33 1.46 19.32 14.11
C CYS A 33 2.59 18.94 15.09
N LYS A 34 3.87 19.13 14.74
CA LYS A 34 5.05 18.80 15.57
C LYS A 34 5.03 17.34 16.06
N MET A 35 4.57 16.43 15.21
CA MET A 35 4.43 15.01 15.55
C MET A 35 5.80 14.30 15.58
N LYS A 36 6.40 14.19 16.76
CA LYS A 36 7.75 13.60 16.95
C LYS A 36 7.89 12.13 16.51
N ARG A 37 6.80 11.37 16.45
CA ARG A 37 6.83 9.91 16.25
C ARG A 37 6.04 9.47 15.01
N ASN A 38 6.36 10.02 13.85
CA ASN A 38 5.79 9.56 12.58
C ASN A 38 6.14 8.07 12.34
N PRO A 39 5.15 7.16 12.19
CA PRO A 39 5.41 5.75 11.89
C PRO A 39 5.84 5.49 10.45
N PHE A 40 5.49 6.38 9.52
CA PHE A 40 5.76 6.19 8.11
C PHE A 40 7.25 6.32 7.79
N HIS A 41 7.66 5.59 6.77
CA HIS A 41 8.92 5.82 6.11
C HIS A 41 8.88 7.18 5.39
N PRO A 42 9.94 8.01 5.46
CA PRO A 42 9.85 9.42 5.06
C PRO A 42 9.73 9.64 3.55
N PHE A 43 10.16 8.69 2.71
CA PHE A 43 10.17 8.84 1.25
C PHE A 43 9.66 7.63 0.47
N SER A 44 9.98 6.40 0.91
CA SER A 44 9.49 5.19 0.26
C SER A 44 7.97 4.99 0.39
N THR A 45 7.34 4.61 -0.72
CA THR A 45 5.92 4.27 -0.85
C THR A 45 5.75 3.02 -1.73
N PHE A 46 4.62 2.35 -1.61
CA PHE A 46 4.13 1.44 -2.64
C PHE A 46 3.03 2.14 -3.44
N ASP A 47 3.36 2.49 -4.68
CA ASP A 47 2.45 3.20 -5.57
C ASP A 47 1.67 2.22 -6.44
N THR A 48 0.35 2.17 -6.22
CA THR A 48 -0.55 1.30 -6.95
C THR A 48 -0.71 1.71 -8.42
N VAL A 49 -0.35 2.93 -8.83
CA VAL A 49 -0.29 3.29 -10.26
C VAL A 49 0.71 2.42 -11.00
N SER A 50 1.92 2.28 -10.44
CA SER A 50 2.99 1.47 -11.03
C SER A 50 2.64 -0.03 -10.97
N LEU A 51 2.14 -0.49 -9.81
CA LEU A 51 1.76 -1.89 -9.62
C LEU A 51 0.60 -2.31 -10.56
N CYS A 52 -0.41 -1.46 -10.74
CA CYS A 52 -1.53 -1.75 -11.63
C CYS A 52 -1.18 -1.56 -13.11
N GLY A 53 -0.24 -0.65 -13.41
CA GLY A 53 0.34 -0.56 -14.74
C GLY A 53 0.99 -1.88 -15.15
N LEU A 54 1.71 -2.52 -14.23
CA LEU A 54 2.28 -3.86 -14.43
C LEU A 54 1.22 -4.96 -14.50
N ALA A 55 0.33 -5.04 -13.50
CA ALA A 55 -0.58 -6.18 -13.34
C ALA A 55 -1.79 -6.16 -14.30
N TYR A 56 -2.30 -4.97 -14.62
CA TYR A 56 -3.57 -4.80 -15.34
C TYR A 56 -3.45 -3.87 -16.57
N GLY A 57 -2.28 -3.27 -16.82
CA GLY A 57 -2.10 -2.31 -17.90
C GLY A 57 -2.90 -1.02 -17.72
N GLN A 58 -3.27 -0.66 -16.48
CA GLN A 58 -4.09 0.51 -16.15
C GLN A 58 -3.43 1.37 -15.07
N THR A 59 -3.41 2.68 -15.29
CA THR A 59 -2.86 3.68 -14.36
C THR A 59 -3.92 4.56 -13.70
N VAL A 60 -5.18 4.44 -14.12
CA VAL A 60 -6.31 5.17 -13.52
C VAL A 60 -7.01 4.21 -12.55
N LEU A 61 -7.15 4.61 -11.28
CA LEU A 61 -7.71 3.78 -10.20
C LEU A 61 -9.01 3.07 -10.60
N ALA A 62 -9.99 3.81 -11.12
CA ALA A 62 -11.27 3.26 -11.57
C ALA A 62 -11.14 2.20 -12.67
N ARG A 63 -10.20 2.39 -13.60
CA ARG A 63 -9.96 1.45 -14.70
C ARG A 63 -9.19 0.23 -14.21
N ALA A 64 -8.24 0.42 -13.30
CA ALA A 64 -7.51 -0.66 -12.67
C ALA A 64 -8.42 -1.54 -11.81
N ALA A 65 -9.30 -0.94 -11.00
CA ALA A 65 -10.31 -1.66 -10.23
C ALA A 65 -11.22 -2.51 -11.12
N LYS A 66 -11.77 -1.93 -12.20
CA LYS A 66 -12.59 -2.66 -13.17
C LYS A 66 -11.80 -3.80 -13.86
N ALA A 67 -10.54 -3.55 -14.25
CA ALA A 67 -9.69 -4.58 -14.85
C ALA A 67 -9.32 -5.71 -13.87
N ALA A 68 -9.27 -5.41 -12.57
CA ALA A 68 -9.11 -6.37 -11.49
C ALA A 68 -10.41 -7.11 -11.12
N GLY A 69 -11.53 -6.85 -11.83
CA GLY A 69 -12.83 -7.47 -11.57
C GLY A 69 -13.55 -6.92 -10.34
N MET A 70 -13.16 -5.74 -9.86
CA MET A 70 -13.81 -5.07 -8.72
C MET A 70 -14.97 -4.20 -9.19
N ASP A 71 -16.00 -4.08 -8.34
CA ASP A 71 -17.04 -3.09 -8.52
C ASP A 71 -16.50 -1.67 -8.31
N TRP A 72 -16.98 -0.73 -9.12
CA TRP A 72 -16.59 0.67 -9.03
C TRP A 72 -17.80 1.59 -9.13
N ASN A 73 -18.09 2.32 -8.06
CA ASN A 73 -19.13 3.34 -8.02
C ASN A 73 -18.53 4.73 -8.27
N HIS A 74 -18.88 5.36 -9.39
CA HIS A 74 -18.42 6.72 -9.70
C HIS A 74 -18.97 7.77 -8.74
N ASN A 75 -20.14 7.52 -8.14
CA ASN A 75 -20.75 8.48 -7.22
C ASN A 75 -19.98 8.59 -5.89
N ASP A 76 -19.24 7.54 -5.51
CA ASP A 76 -18.49 7.47 -4.24
C ASP A 76 -16.99 7.75 -4.40
N ALA A 77 -16.49 7.76 -5.66
CA ALA A 77 -15.10 7.91 -6.10
C ALA A 77 -14.42 9.27 -5.79
N HIS A 78 -15.04 10.08 -4.94
CA HIS A 78 -14.50 11.36 -4.47
C HIS A 78 -14.40 11.43 -2.95
N SER A 79 -14.75 10.35 -2.24
CA SER A 79 -14.49 10.24 -0.82
C SER A 79 -13.14 9.57 -0.58
N ALA A 80 -12.32 10.17 0.29
CA ALA A 80 -11.02 9.61 0.67
C ALA A 80 -11.15 8.21 1.28
N ILE A 81 -12.29 7.91 1.92
CA ILE A 81 -12.57 6.59 2.50
C ILE A 81 -12.74 5.55 1.39
N TYR A 82 -13.61 5.82 0.42
CA TYR A 82 -13.85 4.91 -0.69
C TYR A 82 -12.57 4.68 -1.51
N ASP A 83 -11.85 5.74 -1.86
CA ASP A 83 -10.59 5.61 -2.59
C ASP A 83 -9.55 4.79 -1.82
N ALA A 84 -9.47 4.95 -0.49
CA ALA A 84 -8.58 4.16 0.34
C ALA A 84 -8.97 2.68 0.41
N GLU A 85 -10.26 2.36 0.55
CA GLU A 85 -10.77 0.98 0.58
C GLU A 85 -10.54 0.28 -0.77
N GLN A 86 -10.83 0.96 -1.87
CA GLN A 86 -10.62 0.42 -3.22
C GLN A 86 -9.12 0.25 -3.51
N THR A 87 -8.29 1.22 -3.13
CA THR A 87 -6.83 1.12 -3.29
C THR A 87 -6.26 -0.02 -2.46
N ALA A 88 -6.74 -0.24 -1.22
CA ALA A 88 -6.31 -1.33 -0.37
C ALA A 88 -6.68 -2.69 -0.98
N THR A 89 -7.91 -2.85 -1.44
CA THR A 89 -8.37 -4.07 -2.12
C THR A 89 -7.55 -4.34 -3.38
N LEU A 90 -7.30 -3.30 -4.19
CA LEU A 90 -6.52 -3.40 -5.42
C LEU A 90 -5.06 -3.81 -5.14
N PHE A 91 -4.43 -3.23 -4.12
CA PHE A 91 -3.09 -3.61 -3.69
C PHE A 91 -3.03 -5.09 -3.28
N CYS A 92 -3.98 -5.55 -2.47
CA CYS A 92 -4.08 -6.96 -2.08
C CYS A 92 -4.24 -7.87 -3.29
N ASN A 93 -5.08 -7.51 -4.26
CA ASN A 93 -5.29 -8.30 -5.47
C ASN A 93 -3.99 -8.45 -6.28
N VAL A 94 -3.21 -7.38 -6.46
CA VAL A 94 -1.92 -7.45 -7.17
C VAL A 94 -0.91 -8.35 -6.44
N VAL A 95 -0.77 -8.19 -5.12
CA VAL A 95 0.17 -9.00 -4.32
C VAL A 95 -0.23 -10.48 -4.35
N ASN A 96 -1.52 -10.77 -4.20
CA ASN A 96 -2.03 -12.14 -4.24
C ASN A 96 -1.87 -12.77 -5.62
N LEU A 97 -2.13 -12.02 -6.70
CA LEU A 97 -1.93 -12.46 -8.07
C LEU A 97 -0.49 -12.90 -8.30
N TRP A 98 0.48 -12.10 -7.83
CA TRP A 98 1.90 -12.44 -7.92
C TRP A 98 2.23 -13.71 -7.15
N ASN A 99 1.76 -13.84 -5.90
CA ASN A 99 2.00 -15.05 -5.09
C ASN A 99 1.44 -16.32 -5.76
N THR A 100 0.27 -16.23 -6.41
CA THR A 100 -0.32 -17.37 -7.13
C THR A 100 0.50 -17.79 -8.35
N HIS A 101 1.06 -16.84 -9.10
CA HIS A 101 1.79 -17.14 -10.35
C HIS A 101 3.29 -17.41 -10.15
N ALA A 102 3.85 -16.96 -9.02
CA ALA A 102 5.27 -17.09 -8.71
C ALA A 102 5.53 -17.66 -7.30
N PRO A 103 4.89 -18.78 -6.90
CA PRO A 103 4.93 -19.27 -5.52
C PRO A 103 6.35 -19.62 -5.05
N ASN A 104 7.23 -20.04 -5.96
CA ASN A 104 8.61 -20.42 -5.65
C ASN A 104 9.60 -19.25 -5.63
N LEU A 105 9.20 -18.07 -6.13
CA LEU A 105 10.02 -16.85 -6.08
C LEU A 105 9.76 -16.06 -4.80
N VAL A 106 8.56 -16.18 -4.24
CA VAL A 106 8.22 -15.64 -2.93
C VAL A 106 8.63 -16.68 -1.89
N LYS A 107 9.94 -16.79 -1.64
CA LYS A 107 10.41 -17.50 -0.45
C LYS A 107 9.83 -16.77 0.75
N HIS A 108 8.98 -17.44 1.53
CA HIS A 108 8.77 -17.04 2.91
C HIS A 108 10.17 -16.96 3.52
N ILE A 109 10.60 -15.75 3.89
CA ILE A 109 11.74 -15.60 4.79
C ILE A 109 11.23 -16.19 6.10
N SER A 110 11.44 -17.49 6.28
CA SER A 110 11.41 -18.11 7.59
C SER A 110 12.38 -17.29 8.43
N MET A 111 11.84 -16.59 9.41
CA MET A 111 12.61 -15.94 10.45
C MET A 111 13.40 -17.05 11.15
N GLU A 112 14.63 -17.32 10.70
CA GLU A 112 15.62 -17.93 11.58
C GLU A 112 15.87 -16.89 12.66
N GLU A 113 15.43 -17.23 13.87
CA GLU A 113 15.80 -16.51 15.08
C GLU A 113 17.32 -16.49 15.16
N ASP A 114 17.89 -15.28 15.04
CA ASP A 114 19.26 -14.99 15.42
C ASP A 114 19.36 -15.20 16.93
N SER A 115 19.52 -16.46 17.33
CA SER A 115 19.86 -16.89 18.68
C SER A 115 21.34 -16.57 18.90
N GLY A 116 21.60 -15.27 19.06
CA GLY A 116 22.88 -14.76 19.52
C GLY A 116 23.16 -15.26 20.92
N THR A 117 24.12 -16.18 21.00
CA THR A 117 25.00 -16.39 22.16
C THR A 117 25.64 -15.10 22.62
#